data_AF-A0A7S1HHA7-F1
#
_entry.id   AF-A0A7S1HHA7-F1
#
_cell.length_a   1.000
_cell.length_b   1.000
_cell.length_c   1.000
_cell.angle_alpha   90.00
_cell.angle_beta   90.00
_cell.angle_gamma   90.00
#
_symmetry.space_group_name_H-M   'P 1'
#
loop_
_entity.id
_entity.type
_entity.pdbx_description
1 polymer ?
#
loop_
_entity_poly.entity_id
_entity_poly.type
_entity_poly.pdbx_seq_one_letter_code
_entity_poly.pdbx_strand_id
1 'polypeptide(L)'
;SSWSRRDPLKAPAGGAKVGEKRKLTAAEELMYAEMKHKERKKETEKEEEAAAVQDAWLHRGIVVKVLNKKVGEGKYYKKKGVVKQVHDKYVAEIKMSDSGHVLKLDQEHLETVIPSVDGEVLVVNGKYRGQVGILLGLEEKDFAARVRLEKGGERPLPYEHVCKLA
;
A
#
# COMPACT_ATOMS: atom_id res chain seq x y z
N SER A 1 71.54 21.59 55.48
CA SER A 1 72.12 21.39 54.14
C SER A 1 71.00 21.32 53.12
N SER A 2 70.71 22.45 52.45
CA SER A 2 71.01 22.69 51.03
C SER A 2 69.88 22.19 50.11
N TRP A 3 68.83 22.97 49.85
CA TRP A 3 68.68 23.92 48.72
C TRP A 3 69.04 23.33 47.34
N SER A 4 68.02 23.19 46.49
CA SER A 4 68.00 23.82 45.16
C SER A 4 66.54 24.01 44.70
N ARG A 5 66.21 25.28 44.42
CA ARG A 5 64.95 25.76 43.82
C ARG A 5 65.12 25.97 42.31
N ARG A 6 63.96 26.02 41.63
CA ARG A 6 63.64 26.44 40.24
C ARG A 6 63.42 25.25 39.29
N ASP A 7 62.37 25.20 38.47
CA ASP A 7 61.67 26.29 37.76
C ASP A 7 60.13 26.18 37.71
N PRO A 8 59.41 27.31 37.49
CA PRO A 8 57.98 27.35 37.24
C PRO A 8 57.63 27.35 35.73
N LEU A 9 56.40 26.91 35.43
CA LEU A 9 55.61 27.21 34.22
C LEU A 9 56.09 26.65 32.86
N LYS A 10 55.35 25.63 32.37
CA LYS A 10 54.64 25.74 31.07
C LYS A 10 53.57 24.64 30.96
N ALA A 11 52.31 25.02 31.08
CA ALA A 11 51.21 24.16 30.63
C ALA A 11 51.25 24.08 29.10
N PRO A 12 51.17 22.90 28.47
CA PRO A 12 50.84 22.84 27.05
C PRO A 12 49.37 23.26 26.90
N ALA A 13 49.20 24.38 26.19
CA ALA A 13 47.91 24.93 25.82
C ALA A 13 47.05 23.88 25.12
N GLY A 14 45.76 23.88 25.47
CA GLY A 14 44.74 23.18 24.73
C GLY A 14 44.75 23.60 23.27
N GLY A 15 44.59 22.60 22.42
CA GLY A 15 44.45 22.75 20.99
C GLY A 15 43.87 21.48 20.42
N ALA A 16 42.68 21.09 20.88
CA ALA A 16 41.87 20.15 20.13
C ALA A 16 41.59 20.83 18.78
N LYS A 17 42.31 20.43 17.73
CA LYS A 17 42.03 20.87 16.37
C LYS A 17 40.59 20.48 16.07
N VAL A 18 39.71 21.47 16.00
CA VAL A 18 38.37 21.33 15.43
C VAL A 18 38.57 20.74 14.05
N GLY A 19 38.16 19.48 13.89
CA GLY A 19 38.23 18.77 12.63
C GLY A 19 37.50 19.57 11.56
N GLU A 20 38.24 20.00 10.54
CA GLU A 20 37.70 20.72 9.40
C GLU A 20 36.62 19.82 8.76
N LYS A 21 35.36 20.25 8.86
CA LYS A 21 34.25 19.55 8.22
C LYS A 21 34.55 19.54 6.73
N ARG A 22 34.81 18.35 6.19
CA ARG A 22 35.03 18.14 4.75
C ARG A 22 33.89 18.82 3.99
N LYS A 23 34.23 19.80 3.16
CA LYS A 23 33.29 20.40 2.22
C LYS A 23 32.93 19.32 1.21
N LEU A 24 31.63 19.11 1.01
CA LEU A 24 31.13 18.20 0.00
C LEU A 24 31.66 18.67 -1.36
N THR A 25 32.08 17.71 -2.18
CA THR A 25 32.42 17.97 -3.56
C THR A 25 31.15 18.36 -4.34
N ALA A 26 31.31 19.08 -5.44
CA ALA A 26 30.18 19.41 -6.31
C ALA A 26 29.39 18.16 -6.76
N ALA A 27 30.06 17.01 -6.92
CA ALA A 27 29.42 15.74 -7.25
C ALA A 27 28.55 15.20 -6.10
N GLU A 28 29.03 15.27 -4.85
CA GLU A 28 28.27 14.84 -3.68
C GLU A 28 27.05 15.74 -3.41
N GLU A 29 27.18 17.05 -3.63
CA GLU A 29 26.06 17.99 -3.50
C GLU A 29 24.95 17.71 -4.53
N LEU A 30 25.32 17.44 -5.79
CA LEU A 30 24.37 17.06 -6.84
C LEU A 30 23.67 15.73 -6.52
N MET A 31 24.41 14.71 -6.10
CA MET A 31 23.86 13.41 -5.70
C MET A 31 22.85 13.55 -4.55
N TYR A 32 23.17 14.37 -3.54
CA TYR A 32 22.27 14.62 -2.42
C TYR A 32 21.00 15.36 -2.85
N ALA A 33 21.11 16.36 -3.73
CA ALA A 33 19.98 17.09 -4.27
C ALA A 33 19.02 16.19 -5.06
N GLU A 34 19.56 15.28 -5.89
CA GLU A 34 18.79 14.30 -6.65
C GLU A 34 18.07 13.30 -5.74
N MET A 35 18.76 12.75 -4.73
CA MET A 35 18.14 11.86 -3.75
C MET A 35 16.98 12.55 -3.04
N LYS A 36 17.20 13.77 -2.54
CA LYS A 36 16.15 14.54 -1.86
C LYS A 36 14.98 14.88 -2.78
N HIS A 37 15.24 15.13 -4.07
CA HIS A 37 14.18 15.36 -5.05
C HIS A 37 13.38 14.07 -5.32
N LYS A 38 14.05 12.92 -5.43
CA LYS A 38 13.43 11.61 -5.59
C LYS A 38 12.60 11.22 -4.37
N GLU A 39 13.07 11.49 -3.16
CA GLU A 39 12.34 11.25 -1.92
C GLU A 39 11.07 12.09 -1.85
N ARG A 40 11.17 13.41 -2.08
CA ARG A 40 9.99 14.28 -2.14
C ARG A 40 8.98 13.81 -3.18
N LYS A 41 9.44 13.42 -4.37
CA LYS A 41 8.54 12.91 -5.42
C LYS A 41 7.82 11.63 -4.98
N LYS A 42 8.51 10.71 -4.30
CA LYS A 42 7.89 9.50 -3.75
C LYS A 42 6.88 9.83 -2.65
N GLU A 43 7.19 10.78 -1.78
CA GLU A 43 6.26 11.23 -0.74
C GLU A 43 5.00 11.83 -1.35
N THR A 44 5.14 12.72 -2.33
CA THR A 44 3.99 13.31 -3.03
C THR A 44 3.15 12.26 -3.76
N GLU A 45 3.78 11.28 -4.43
CA GLU A 45 3.05 10.20 -5.10
C GLU A 45 2.26 9.33 -4.10
N LYS A 46 2.84 9.07 -2.91
CA LYS A 46 2.19 8.33 -1.84
C LYS A 46 1.01 9.11 -1.24
N GLU A 47 1.15 10.41 -1.05
CA GLU A 47 0.06 11.29 -0.60
C GLU A 47 -1.09 11.33 -1.61
N GLU A 48 -0.79 11.45 -2.91
CA GLU A 48 -1.79 11.38 -3.97
C GLU A 48 -2.50 10.02 -4.02
N GLU A 49 -1.77 8.91 -3.84
CA GLU A 49 -2.35 7.57 -3.78
C GLU A 49 -3.27 7.41 -2.56
N ALA A 50 -2.86 7.91 -1.40
CA ALA A 50 -3.69 7.90 -0.19
C ALA A 50 -4.95 8.75 -0.35
N ALA A 51 -4.84 9.94 -0.96
CA ALA A 51 -5.96 10.83 -1.24
C ALA A 51 -6.97 10.23 -2.24
N ALA A 52 -6.53 9.29 -3.09
CA ALA A 52 -7.40 8.60 -4.05
C ALA A 52 -8.18 7.42 -3.44
N VAL A 53 -7.86 7.00 -2.21
CA VAL A 53 -8.59 5.92 -1.52
C VAL A 53 -9.96 6.44 -1.06
N GLN A 54 -11.00 5.67 -1.32
CA GLN A 54 -12.37 5.96 -0.91
C GLN A 54 -12.86 4.91 0.10
N ASP A 55 -13.74 5.31 1.00
CA ASP A 55 -14.36 4.37 1.96
C ASP A 55 -15.18 3.29 1.26
N ALA A 56 -15.99 3.67 0.26
CA ALA A 56 -16.84 2.74 -0.47
C ALA A 56 -16.03 2.00 -1.54
N TRP A 57 -15.92 0.68 -1.50
CA TRP A 57 -15.13 -0.11 -2.48
C TRP A 57 -15.98 -1.04 -3.35
N LEU A 58 -17.27 -1.15 -3.11
CA LEU A 58 -18.13 -2.06 -3.88
C LEU A 58 -18.27 -1.63 -5.34
N HIS A 59 -18.25 -2.63 -6.22
CA HIS A 59 -18.59 -2.51 -7.63
C HIS A 59 -19.52 -3.65 -8.04
N ARG A 60 -20.35 -3.41 -9.06
CA ARG A 60 -21.13 -4.47 -9.69
C ARG A 60 -20.21 -5.36 -10.52
N GLY A 61 -20.49 -6.67 -10.55
CA GLY A 61 -19.75 -7.62 -11.40
C GLY A 61 -18.46 -8.14 -10.80
N ILE A 62 -18.19 -7.91 -9.51
CA ILE A 62 -17.05 -8.51 -8.80
C ILE A 62 -17.50 -9.71 -7.96
N VAL A 63 -16.54 -10.60 -7.66
CA VAL A 63 -16.73 -11.72 -6.75
C VAL A 63 -16.28 -11.34 -5.34
N VAL A 64 -17.16 -11.46 -4.37
CA VAL A 64 -16.88 -11.17 -2.95
C VAL A 64 -17.00 -12.43 -2.10
N LYS A 65 -16.30 -12.44 -0.95
CA LYS A 65 -16.42 -13.48 0.07
C LYS A 65 -17.17 -12.92 1.28
N VAL A 66 -18.16 -13.64 1.77
CA VAL A 66 -18.96 -13.24 2.93
C VAL A 66 -18.19 -13.54 4.23
N LEU A 67 -18.02 -12.53 5.09
CA LEU A 67 -17.37 -12.64 6.40
C LEU A 67 -18.36 -12.60 7.57
N ASN A 68 -19.62 -12.24 7.34
CA ASN A 68 -20.64 -12.25 8.40
C ASN A 68 -20.96 -13.70 8.84
N LYS A 69 -20.74 -14.00 10.12
CA LYS A 69 -20.97 -15.32 10.73
C LYS A 69 -22.41 -15.57 11.18
N LYS A 70 -23.26 -14.54 11.19
CA LYS A 70 -24.64 -14.60 11.70
C LYS A 70 -25.67 -14.74 10.58
N VAL A 71 -25.39 -14.20 9.39
CA VAL A 71 -26.32 -14.26 8.26
C VAL A 71 -26.63 -15.70 7.88
N GLY A 72 -27.93 -16.02 7.83
CA GLY A 72 -28.39 -17.38 7.55
C GLY A 72 -27.81 -18.42 8.50
N GLU A 73 -27.66 -18.09 9.79
CA GLU A 73 -27.09 -18.98 10.82
C GLU A 73 -25.65 -19.42 10.49
N GLY A 74 -24.90 -18.56 9.79
CA GLY A 74 -23.51 -18.81 9.41
C GLY A 74 -23.34 -19.65 8.14
N LYS A 75 -24.44 -20.08 7.50
CA LYS A 75 -24.37 -20.92 6.27
C LYS A 75 -23.60 -20.27 5.12
N TYR A 76 -23.50 -18.94 5.11
CA TYR A 76 -22.83 -18.18 4.06
C TYR A 76 -21.41 -17.75 4.43
N TYR A 77 -20.95 -17.99 5.66
CA TYR A 77 -19.62 -17.58 6.10
C TYR A 77 -18.53 -18.24 5.24
N LYS A 78 -17.57 -17.43 4.77
CA LYS A 78 -16.49 -17.78 3.83
C LYS A 78 -16.97 -18.30 2.46
N LYS A 79 -18.26 -18.21 2.14
CA LYS A 79 -18.79 -18.51 0.81
C LYS A 79 -18.64 -17.32 -0.12
N LYS A 80 -18.50 -17.61 -1.41
CA LYS A 80 -18.34 -16.60 -2.46
C LYS A 80 -19.67 -16.32 -3.15
N GLY A 81 -19.81 -15.10 -3.64
CA GLY A 81 -20.94 -14.67 -4.45
C GLY A 81 -20.58 -13.52 -5.35
N VAL A 82 -21.42 -13.26 -6.34
CA VAL A 82 -21.24 -12.18 -7.31
C VAL A 82 -22.11 -11.00 -6.94
N VAL A 83 -21.52 -9.80 -6.87
CA VAL A 83 -22.26 -8.56 -6.66
C VAL A 83 -23.07 -8.24 -7.91
N LYS A 84 -24.40 -8.28 -7.78
CA LYS A 84 -25.34 -7.98 -8.87
C LYS A 84 -25.77 -6.52 -8.89
N GLN A 85 -25.83 -5.88 -7.73
CA GLN A 85 -26.17 -4.48 -7.56
C GLN A 85 -25.48 -3.90 -6.32
N VAL A 86 -25.24 -2.59 -6.32
CA VAL A 86 -24.77 -1.82 -5.16
C VAL A 86 -25.81 -0.76 -4.83
N HIS A 87 -26.18 -0.66 -3.55
CA HIS A 87 -27.13 0.30 -3.00
C HIS A 87 -26.37 1.25 -2.06
N ASP A 88 -26.67 2.56 -2.17
CA ASP A 88 -26.12 3.61 -1.31
C ASP A 88 -24.60 3.55 -1.14
N LYS A 89 -23.89 3.07 -2.17
CA LYS A 89 -22.43 2.83 -2.24
C LYS A 89 -21.87 1.72 -1.34
N TYR A 90 -22.52 1.39 -0.23
CA TYR A 90 -21.97 0.50 0.80
C TYR A 90 -22.66 -0.87 0.90
N VAL A 91 -23.88 -1.04 0.36
CA VAL A 91 -24.62 -2.30 0.48
C VAL A 91 -24.61 -3.06 -0.85
N ALA A 92 -24.11 -4.29 -0.85
CA ALA A 92 -24.11 -5.17 -2.02
C ALA A 92 -25.32 -6.10 -2.02
N GLU A 93 -26.01 -6.20 -3.16
CA GLU A 93 -26.88 -7.32 -3.47
C GLU A 93 -26.05 -8.43 -4.14
N ILE A 94 -25.92 -9.57 -3.48
CA ILE A 94 -24.97 -10.63 -3.82
C ILE A 94 -25.73 -11.91 -4.16
N LYS A 95 -25.50 -12.45 -5.36
CA LYS A 95 -25.96 -13.80 -5.73
C LYS A 95 -24.88 -14.81 -5.35
N MET A 96 -25.16 -15.66 -4.37
CA MET A 96 -24.23 -16.69 -3.88
C MET A 96 -23.93 -17.73 -4.96
N SER A 97 -22.65 -18.06 -5.18
CA SER A 97 -22.23 -18.95 -6.26
C SER A 97 -22.72 -20.39 -6.06
N ASP A 98 -22.66 -20.90 -4.83
CA ASP A 98 -22.98 -22.31 -4.55
C ASP A 98 -24.51 -22.58 -4.51
N SER A 99 -25.30 -21.61 -4.04
CA SER A 99 -26.72 -21.83 -3.73
C SER A 99 -27.68 -20.99 -4.57
N GLY A 100 -27.19 -19.99 -5.30
CA GLY A 100 -28.03 -19.04 -6.03
C GLY A 100 -28.83 -18.06 -5.16
N HIS A 101 -28.80 -18.20 -3.84
CA HIS A 101 -29.45 -17.27 -2.90
C HIS A 101 -28.96 -15.84 -3.09
N VAL A 102 -29.86 -14.88 -2.89
CA VAL A 102 -29.54 -13.45 -2.95
C VAL A 102 -29.50 -12.88 -1.53
N LEU A 103 -28.40 -12.20 -1.20
CA LEU A 103 -28.17 -11.55 0.09
C LEU A 103 -27.98 -10.05 -0.11
N LYS A 104 -28.39 -9.25 0.88
CA LYS A 104 -28.01 -7.84 0.99
C LYS A 104 -27.13 -7.66 2.20
N LEU A 105 -25.88 -7.26 1.98
CA LEU A 105 -24.87 -7.11 3.03
C LEU A 105 -24.08 -5.82 2.83
N ASP A 106 -23.76 -5.15 3.93
CA ASP A 106 -22.82 -4.04 3.92
C ASP A 106 -21.41 -4.53 3.56
N GLN A 107 -20.62 -3.67 2.93
CA GLN A 107 -19.24 -3.94 2.55
C GLN A 107 -18.35 -4.35 3.73
N GLU A 108 -18.64 -3.91 4.96
CA GLU A 108 -17.89 -4.31 6.17
C GLU A 108 -17.99 -5.83 6.45
N HIS A 109 -18.99 -6.48 5.87
CA HIS A 109 -19.23 -7.91 5.98
C HIS A 109 -18.67 -8.73 4.81
N LEU A 110 -17.92 -8.08 3.93
CA LEU A 110 -17.41 -8.65 2.69
C LEU A 110 -15.90 -8.48 2.59
N GLU A 111 -15.27 -9.39 1.86
CA GLU A 111 -13.86 -9.31 1.48
C GLU A 111 -13.74 -9.37 -0.03
N THR A 112 -12.75 -8.66 -0.60
CA THR A 112 -12.34 -8.85 -1.99
C THR A 112 -11.84 -10.28 -2.19
N VAL A 113 -11.96 -10.78 -3.42
CA VAL A 113 -11.44 -12.10 -3.79
C VAL A 113 -10.35 -11.89 -4.83
N ILE A 114 -9.14 -12.36 -4.56
CA ILE A 114 -8.08 -12.38 -5.57
C ILE A 114 -8.26 -13.64 -6.45
N PRO A 115 -8.28 -13.54 -7.79
CA PRO A 115 -8.38 -14.71 -8.66
C PRO A 115 -7.05 -15.48 -8.71
N SER A 116 -7.03 -16.58 -9.44
CA SER A 116 -5.78 -17.20 -9.87
C SER A 116 -5.02 -16.28 -10.82
N VAL A 117 -3.72 -16.52 -10.97
CA VAL A 117 -2.89 -15.87 -12.01
C VAL A 117 -3.55 -16.04 -13.38
N ASP A 118 -3.39 -15.03 -14.23
CA ASP A 118 -4.05 -14.84 -15.52
C ASP A 118 -5.58 -14.59 -15.43
N GLY A 119 -6.13 -14.53 -14.21
CA GLY A 119 -7.52 -14.16 -13.99
C GLY A 119 -7.78 -12.65 -14.11
N GLU A 120 -8.97 -12.31 -14.61
CA GLU A 120 -9.44 -10.92 -14.69
C GLU A 120 -9.75 -10.33 -13.31
N VAL A 121 -9.35 -9.08 -13.13
CA VAL A 121 -9.57 -8.30 -11.92
C VAL A 121 -10.14 -6.92 -12.25
N LEU A 122 -10.91 -6.38 -11.32
CA LEU A 122 -11.25 -4.98 -11.25
C LEU A 122 -10.45 -4.33 -10.12
N VAL A 123 -9.88 -3.16 -10.42
CA VAL A 123 -9.36 -2.29 -9.37
C VAL A 123 -10.54 -1.60 -8.69
N VAL A 124 -10.80 -1.97 -7.45
CA VAL A 124 -11.96 -1.49 -6.70
C VAL A 124 -11.69 -0.21 -5.94
N ASN A 125 -10.43 0.20 -5.73
CA ASN A 125 -10.08 1.41 -4.97
C ASN A 125 -8.75 2.05 -5.38
N GLY A 126 -8.45 3.24 -4.84
CA GLY A 126 -7.24 4.00 -5.09
C GLY A 126 -7.17 4.63 -6.49
N LYS A 127 -5.97 5.06 -6.89
CA LYS A 127 -5.71 5.84 -8.13
C LYS A 127 -6.25 5.20 -9.42
N TYR A 128 -6.29 3.87 -9.47
CA TYR A 128 -6.69 3.11 -10.66
C TYR A 128 -8.12 2.54 -10.57
N ARG A 129 -8.91 3.00 -9.59
CA ARG A 129 -10.28 2.54 -9.38
C ARG A 129 -11.10 2.53 -10.67
N GLY A 130 -11.84 1.44 -10.88
CA GLY A 130 -12.71 1.21 -12.03
C GLY A 130 -11.99 0.67 -13.26
N GLN A 131 -10.67 0.50 -13.22
CA GLN A 131 -9.93 -0.13 -14.32
C GLN A 131 -9.91 -1.65 -14.20
N VAL A 132 -9.99 -2.32 -15.35
CA VAL A 132 -9.86 -3.78 -15.47
C VAL A 132 -8.40 -4.13 -15.77
N GLY A 133 -7.99 -5.32 -15.37
CA GLY A 133 -6.68 -5.86 -15.69
C GLY A 133 -6.59 -7.37 -15.48
N ILE A 134 -5.37 -7.89 -15.68
CA ILE A 134 -5.04 -9.31 -15.50
C ILE A 134 -4.05 -9.44 -14.35
N LEU A 135 -4.33 -10.38 -13.44
CA LEU A 135 -3.43 -10.72 -12.35
C LEU A 135 -2.20 -11.49 -12.88
N LEU A 136 -1.00 -10.97 -12.64
CA LEU A 136 0.26 -11.59 -13.07
C LEU A 136 0.99 -12.34 -11.95
N GLY A 137 0.61 -12.11 -10.70
CA GLY A 137 1.30 -12.68 -9.54
C GLY A 137 0.98 -11.95 -8.24
N LEU A 138 1.46 -12.54 -7.15
CA LEU A 138 1.30 -12.00 -5.79
C LEU A 138 2.68 -11.67 -5.20
N GLU A 139 2.77 -10.52 -4.56
CA GLU A 139 3.92 -10.03 -3.83
C GLU A 139 3.57 -10.09 -2.33
N GLU A 140 3.64 -11.29 -1.75
CA GLU A 140 3.14 -11.56 -0.39
C GLU A 140 3.80 -10.72 0.69
N LYS A 141 5.08 -10.38 0.51
CA LYS A 141 5.84 -9.54 1.46
C LYS A 141 5.28 -8.12 1.56
N ASP A 142 4.71 -7.64 0.46
CA ASP A 142 4.20 -6.28 0.32
C ASP A 142 2.66 -6.24 0.33
N PHE A 143 2.01 -7.39 0.54
CA PHE A 143 0.55 -7.55 0.50
C PHE A 143 -0.07 -6.97 -0.79
N ALA A 144 0.62 -7.16 -1.91
CA ALA A 144 0.28 -6.56 -3.19
C ALA A 144 0.06 -7.59 -4.30
N ALA A 145 -0.93 -7.33 -5.16
CA ALA A 145 -1.19 -8.04 -6.39
C ALA A 145 -0.52 -7.29 -7.55
N ARG A 146 0.29 -8.01 -8.33
CA ARG A 146 0.90 -7.48 -9.55
C ARG A 146 -0.10 -7.59 -10.68
N VAL A 147 -0.59 -6.46 -11.18
CA VAL A 147 -1.68 -6.40 -12.16
C VAL A 147 -1.21 -5.69 -13.42
N ARG A 148 -1.52 -6.28 -14.59
CA ARG A 148 -1.45 -5.59 -15.87
C ARG A 148 -2.79 -4.93 -16.15
N LEU A 149 -2.84 -3.61 -16.04
CA LEU A 149 -4.06 -2.86 -16.36
C LEU A 149 -4.28 -2.83 -17.87
N GLU A 150 -5.53 -2.92 -18.33
CA GLU A 150 -5.85 -2.77 -19.77
C GLU A 150 -5.47 -1.39 -20.29
N LYS A 151 -5.75 -0.36 -19.46
CA LYS A 151 -5.45 1.04 -19.74
C LYS A 151 -4.27 1.50 -18.90
N GLY A 152 -3.15 0.79 -19.00
CA GLY A 152 -1.94 1.13 -18.26
C GLY A 152 -0.83 0.10 -18.43
N GLY A 153 0.25 0.30 -17.68
CA GLY A 153 1.31 -0.69 -17.54
C GLY A 153 1.03 -1.68 -16.41
N GLU A 154 2.02 -2.52 -16.15
CA GLU A 154 2.07 -3.40 -14.98
C GLU A 154 2.37 -2.60 -13.71
N ARG A 155 1.60 -2.82 -12.65
CA ARG A 155 1.83 -2.20 -11.34
C ARG A 155 1.50 -3.15 -10.18
N PRO A 156 2.19 -3.02 -9.04
CA PRO A 156 1.74 -3.62 -7.80
C PRO A 156 0.57 -2.78 -7.23
N LEU A 157 -0.48 -3.45 -6.77
CA LEU A 157 -1.65 -2.85 -6.14
C LEU A 157 -1.99 -3.59 -4.83
N PRO A 158 -2.40 -2.92 -3.74
CA PRO A 158 -2.80 -3.61 -2.51
C PRO A 158 -3.91 -4.63 -2.76
N TYR A 159 -3.92 -5.75 -2.04
CA TYR A 159 -4.98 -6.76 -2.18
C TYR A 159 -6.40 -6.20 -1.96
N GLU A 160 -6.55 -5.25 -1.04
CA GLU A 160 -7.85 -4.59 -0.77
C GLU A 160 -8.33 -3.72 -1.94
N HIS A 161 -7.43 -3.35 -2.86
CA HIS A 161 -7.75 -2.54 -4.03
C HIS A 161 -8.05 -3.40 -5.27
N VAL A 162 -7.89 -4.72 -5.19
CA VAL A 162 -8.04 -5.62 -6.34
C VAL A 162 -9.09 -6.68 -6.02
N CYS A 163 -10.03 -6.88 -6.93
CA CYS A 163 -11.06 -7.90 -6.76
C CYS A 163 -11.32 -8.64 -8.07
N LYS A 164 -11.57 -9.94 -7.96
CA LYS A 164 -11.89 -10.82 -9.09
C LYS A 164 -13.13 -10.30 -9.82
N LEU A 165 -13.01 -10.20 -11.14
CA LEU A 165 -14.14 -9.94 -12.02
C LEU A 165 -14.93 -11.26 -12.24
N ALA A 166 -16.26 -11.18 -12.27
CA ALA A 166 -17.18 -12.32 -12.24
C ALA A 166 -17.58 -12.85 -13.62
#